data_AF-A0A1I7J9X3-F1
#
_entry.id   AF-A0A1I7J9X3-F1
#
_cell.length_a   1.000
_cell.length_b   1.000
_cell.length_c   1.000
_cell.angle_alpha   90.00
_cell.angle_beta   90.00
_cell.angle_gamma   90.00
#
_symmetry.space_group_name_H-M   'P 1'
#
loop_
_entity.id
_entity.type
_entity.pdbx_description
1 polymer ?
#
loop_
_entity_poly.entity_id
_entity_poly.type
_entity_poly.pdbx_seq_one_letter_code
_entity_poly.pdbx_strand_id
1 'polypeptide(L)'
;MPVYRGFRGAGKGESGMEALTYSRISMRARCPQREHFHYDLLLRSKQVQWALDIGSAFHHAMEIWNRGCSEEEAVTAALAHLDEVANRIDDEAELNKLPAQKIRVEVMVRQAVQRFPRYEPVVIEHKFDLPIKNPLTGRPSRTFRLAGKIDGVVRTPDGKYWLVEYKSTGQTLEQFRLRYGLDAQISLYTLAARDALGIEVEGALIRVLVKSRFEPRKGESLEDFKARLTATYEEESERFISEDLVVRTPEQLEQTRWELWAEVQSRLFDQRLGVIRRNPQACTDFGGCPFRAICLGLPGWEDMYYTADTQHDELSGDGQEAKTA
;
A
#
# COMPACT_ATOMS: atom_id res chain seq x y z
N MET A 1 -11.98 -29.27 15.53
CA MET A 1 -12.26 -28.54 14.27
C MET A 1 -13.37 -27.55 14.54
N PRO A 2 -13.07 -26.26 14.74
CA PRO A 2 -14.13 -25.28 14.94
C PRO A 2 -14.86 -25.09 13.61
N VAL A 3 -16.12 -25.48 13.69
CA VAL A 3 -17.20 -25.35 12.72
C VAL A 3 -17.14 -24.00 12.01
N TYR A 4 -17.14 -24.02 10.67
CA TYR A 4 -17.45 -22.88 9.80
C TYR A 4 -18.89 -22.42 10.11
N ARG A 5 -19.09 -21.70 11.22
CA ARG A 5 -20.37 -21.08 11.55
C ARG A 5 -20.41 -19.69 10.94
N GLY A 6 -21.21 -19.58 9.90
CA GLY A 6 -21.81 -18.32 9.47
C GLY A 6 -20.96 -17.53 8.49
N PHE A 7 -21.12 -17.82 7.20
CA PHE A 7 -20.93 -16.82 6.15
C PHE A 7 -22.01 -15.75 6.33
N ARG A 8 -21.83 -14.83 7.29
CA ARG A 8 -22.55 -13.55 7.31
C ARG A 8 -21.78 -12.67 6.35
N GLY A 9 -22.45 -12.29 5.26
CA GLY A 9 -21.84 -11.54 4.16
C GLY A 9 -21.01 -10.36 4.66
N ALA A 10 -19.83 -10.21 4.06
CA ALA A 10 -18.97 -9.06 4.25
C ALA A 10 -19.76 -7.76 4.09
N GLY A 11 -19.37 -6.72 4.84
CA GLY A 11 -20.05 -5.43 4.91
C GLY A 11 -20.54 -4.95 3.55
N LYS A 12 -21.86 -4.92 3.39
CA LYS A 12 -22.48 -4.30 2.22
C LYS A 12 -22.40 -2.79 2.41
N GLY A 13 -21.78 -2.08 1.46
CA GLY A 13 -21.85 -0.61 1.43
C GLY A 13 -23.30 -0.13 1.24
N GLU A 14 -23.51 1.19 1.25
CA GLU A 14 -24.85 1.82 1.10
C GLU A 14 -25.64 1.35 -0.14
N SER A 15 -24.94 0.84 -1.17
CA SER A 15 -25.52 0.28 -2.40
C SER A 15 -25.85 -1.22 -2.35
N GLY A 16 -25.57 -1.91 -1.24
CA GLY A 16 -25.75 -3.37 -1.12
C GLY A 16 -24.65 -4.22 -1.78
N MET A 17 -23.68 -3.59 -2.45
CA MET A 17 -22.55 -4.22 -3.15
C MET A 17 -21.27 -4.19 -2.30
N GLU A 18 -20.40 -5.17 -2.50
CA GLU A 18 -19.09 -5.26 -1.84
C GLU A 18 -18.03 -4.44 -2.58
N ALA A 19 -17.28 -3.61 -1.84
CA ALA A 19 -16.15 -2.86 -2.38
C ALA A 19 -14.89 -3.73 -2.47
N LEU A 20 -14.25 -3.71 -3.63
CA LEU A 20 -12.95 -4.34 -3.87
C LEU A 20 -11.89 -3.27 -4.04
N THR A 21 -10.98 -3.18 -3.08
CA THR A 21 -9.75 -2.38 -3.18
C THR A 21 -8.62 -3.23 -3.74
N TYR A 22 -7.58 -2.59 -4.28
CA TYR A 22 -6.41 -3.32 -4.79
C TYR A 22 -5.74 -4.17 -3.69
N SER A 23 -5.62 -3.63 -2.47
CA SER A 23 -5.11 -4.35 -1.30
C SER A 23 -5.92 -5.60 -1.01
N ARG A 24 -7.26 -5.53 -1.09
CA ARG A 24 -8.16 -6.69 -0.92
C ARG A 24 -7.99 -7.73 -2.03
N ILE A 25 -7.94 -7.29 -3.29
CA ILE A 25 -7.70 -8.17 -4.46
C ILE A 25 -6.34 -8.88 -4.34
N SER A 26 -5.28 -8.12 -4.07
CA SER A 26 -3.91 -8.63 -3.90
C SER A 26 -3.81 -9.60 -2.72
N MET A 27 -4.51 -9.32 -1.62
CA MET A 27 -4.56 -10.21 -0.47
C MET A 27 -5.24 -11.55 -0.80
N ARG A 28 -6.35 -11.51 -1.55
CA ARG A 28 -7.04 -12.72 -2.02
C ARG A 28 -6.16 -13.55 -2.95
N ALA A 29 -5.48 -12.91 -3.90
CA ALA A 29 -4.59 -13.57 -4.85
C ALA A 29 -3.49 -14.36 -4.13
N ARG A 30 -3.00 -13.87 -2.99
CA ARG A 30 -2.10 -14.65 -2.11
C ARG A 30 -2.83 -15.81 -1.45
N CYS A 31 -3.94 -15.55 -0.76
CA CYS A 31 -4.73 -16.59 -0.10
C CYS A 31 -6.15 -16.07 0.24
N PRO A 32 -7.24 -16.67 -0.27
CA PRO A 32 -8.61 -16.29 0.08
C PRO A 32 -8.92 -16.35 1.59
N GLN A 33 -8.34 -17.32 2.30
CA GLN A 33 -8.48 -17.40 3.76
C GLN A 33 -7.83 -16.21 4.48
N ARG A 34 -6.71 -15.69 3.95
CA ARG A 34 -6.04 -14.51 4.50
C ARG A 34 -6.91 -13.26 4.34
N GLU A 35 -7.50 -13.09 3.16
CA GLU A 35 -8.46 -12.02 2.91
C GLU A 35 -9.65 -12.12 3.88
N HIS A 36 -10.24 -13.31 4.06
CA HIS A 36 -11.37 -13.50 4.95
C HIS A 36 -11.07 -13.05 6.39
N PHE A 37 -9.92 -13.45 6.95
CA PHE A 37 -9.54 -13.03 8.29
C PHE A 37 -9.35 -11.50 8.40
N HIS A 38 -8.79 -10.87 7.37
CA HIS A 38 -8.50 -9.44 7.39
C HIS A 38 -9.73 -8.57 7.10
N TYR A 39 -10.49 -8.87 6.04
CA TYR A 39 -11.56 -8.01 5.54
C TYR A 39 -12.95 -8.44 6.02
N ASP A 40 -13.17 -9.70 6.39
CA ASP A 40 -14.49 -10.17 6.83
C ASP A 40 -14.55 -10.30 8.36
N LEU A 41 -13.48 -10.79 8.99
CA LEU A 41 -13.37 -10.88 10.46
C LEU A 41 -12.66 -9.69 11.11
N LEU A 42 -12.16 -8.74 10.30
CA LEU A 42 -11.50 -7.52 10.74
C LEU A 42 -10.29 -7.74 11.66
N LEU A 43 -9.61 -8.88 11.54
CA LEU A 43 -8.46 -9.21 12.38
C LEU A 43 -7.20 -8.50 11.88
N ARG A 44 -6.46 -7.90 12.80
CA ARG A 44 -5.16 -7.27 12.58
C ARG A 44 -4.14 -7.85 13.56
N SER A 45 -2.94 -8.15 13.07
CA SER A 45 -1.87 -8.69 13.93
C SER A 45 -1.32 -7.61 14.85
N LYS A 46 -1.05 -7.95 16.11
CA LYS A 46 -0.31 -7.09 17.04
C LYS A 46 1.21 -7.11 16.81
N GLN A 47 1.71 -8.00 15.95
CA GLN A 47 3.15 -8.13 15.71
C GLN A 47 3.68 -6.91 14.96
N VAL A 48 4.67 -6.25 15.55
CA VAL A 48 5.39 -5.12 14.95
C VAL A 48 6.21 -5.59 13.77
N GLN A 49 6.21 -4.80 12.70
CA GLN A 49 7.05 -5.05 11.54
C GLN A 49 7.72 -3.75 11.14
N TRP A 50 8.81 -3.39 11.83
CA TRP A 50 9.54 -2.14 11.61
C TRP A 50 9.80 -1.82 10.13
N ALA A 51 10.10 -2.85 9.31
CA ALA A 51 10.30 -2.67 7.88
C ALA A 51 9.06 -2.13 7.14
N LEU A 52 7.86 -2.51 7.56
CA LEU A 52 6.58 -1.97 7.07
C LEU A 52 6.26 -0.63 7.73
N ASP A 53 6.44 -0.50 9.04
CA ASP A 53 6.13 0.73 9.79
C ASP A 53 6.95 1.93 9.32
N ILE A 54 8.24 1.72 9.01
CA ILE A 54 9.12 2.71 8.36
C ILE A 54 8.57 3.11 6.99
N GLY A 55 8.03 2.14 6.25
CA GLY A 55 7.40 2.39 4.96
C GLY A 55 6.16 3.26 5.12
N SER A 56 5.26 2.90 6.02
CA SER A 56 4.04 3.66 6.32
C SER A 56 4.36 5.09 6.77
N ALA A 57 5.32 5.27 7.68
CA ALA A 57 5.77 6.59 8.13
C ALA A 57 6.33 7.44 6.97
N PHE A 58 7.12 6.84 6.08
CA PHE A 58 7.63 7.51 4.88
C PHE A 58 6.50 7.94 3.93
N HIS A 59 5.55 7.05 3.65
CA HIS A 59 4.39 7.38 2.80
C HIS A 59 3.59 8.53 3.38
N HIS A 60 3.28 8.50 4.68
CA HIS A 60 2.55 9.56 5.35
C HIS A 60 3.27 10.92 5.25
N ALA A 61 4.60 10.94 5.39
CA ALA A 61 5.40 12.14 5.17
C ALA A 61 5.28 12.68 3.74
N MET A 62 5.30 11.78 2.74
CA MET A 62 5.17 12.17 1.33
C MET A 62 3.77 12.70 1.02
N GLU A 63 2.71 12.17 1.63
CA GLU A 63 1.35 12.73 1.53
C GLU A 63 1.31 14.19 2.02
N ILE A 64 1.88 14.46 3.20
CA ILE A 64 2.00 15.81 3.76
C ILE A 64 2.78 16.73 2.82
N TRP A 65 3.90 16.25 2.29
CA TRP A 65 4.71 17.01 1.33
C TRP A 65 3.96 17.32 0.02
N ASN A 66 3.18 16.36 -0.51
CA ASN A 66 2.38 16.55 -1.73
C ASN A 66 1.27 17.59 -1.54
N ARG A 67 0.72 17.75 -0.32
CA ARG A 67 -0.24 18.81 0.01
C ARG A 67 0.38 20.21 0.04
N GLY A 68 1.69 20.33 -0.19
CA GLY A 68 2.40 21.59 -0.27
C GLY A 68 3.16 21.98 0.99
N CYS A 69 3.02 21.22 2.08
CA CYS A 69 3.72 21.45 3.35
C CYS A 69 5.24 21.39 3.21
N SER A 70 5.93 21.95 4.20
CA SER A 70 7.39 22.03 4.30
C SER A 70 8.05 20.68 4.59
N GLU A 71 9.38 20.61 4.39
CA GLU A 71 10.19 19.45 4.78
C GLU A 71 10.03 19.10 6.27
N GLU A 72 10.04 20.11 7.15
CA GLU A 72 9.93 19.91 8.60
C GLU A 72 8.55 19.36 9.03
N GLU A 73 7.47 19.82 8.39
CA GLU A 73 6.12 19.29 8.64
C GLU A 73 6.01 17.82 8.20
N ALA A 74 6.60 17.47 7.05
CA ALA A 74 6.64 16.09 6.58
C ALA A 74 7.44 15.19 7.52
N VAL A 75 8.61 15.63 7.98
CA VAL A 75 9.43 14.90 8.97
C VAL A 75 8.65 14.71 10.27
N THR A 76 8.01 15.76 10.78
CA THR A 76 7.25 15.71 12.03
C THR A 76 6.11 14.71 11.94
N ALA A 77 5.37 14.69 10.83
CA ALA A 77 4.31 13.71 10.60
C ALA A 77 4.84 12.27 10.56
N ALA A 78 5.99 12.04 9.92
CA ALA A 78 6.63 10.74 9.86
C ALA A 78 7.03 10.23 11.25
N LEU A 79 7.60 11.10 12.09
CA LEU A 79 8.05 10.76 13.43
C LEU A 79 6.86 10.50 14.38
N ALA A 80 5.80 11.30 14.27
CA ALA A 80 4.57 11.09 15.03
C ALA A 80 3.93 9.73 14.72
N HIS A 81 3.94 9.30 13.46
CA HIS A 81 3.46 7.98 13.07
C HIS A 81 4.24 6.85 13.78
N LEU A 82 5.57 6.97 13.89
CA LEU A 82 6.37 5.99 14.63
C LEU A 82 6.11 6.01 16.14
N ASP A 83 5.76 7.16 16.72
CA ASP A 83 5.35 7.26 18.12
C ASP A 83 4.01 6.55 18.37
N GLU A 84 3.06 6.66 17.45
CA GLU A 84 1.80 5.89 17.52
C GLU A 84 2.03 4.38 17.45
N VAL A 85 2.95 3.94 16.60
CA VAL A 85 3.37 2.53 16.52
C VAL A 85 3.98 2.09 17.85
N ALA A 86 4.90 2.89 18.40
CA ALA A 86 5.58 2.61 19.67
C ALA A 86 4.60 2.44 20.85
N ASN A 87 3.52 3.22 20.89
CA ASN A 87 2.48 3.11 21.93
C ASN A 87 1.77 1.75 21.96
N ARG A 88 1.93 0.92 20.93
CA ARG A 88 1.33 -0.43 20.81
C ARG A 88 2.32 -1.55 21.09
N ILE A 89 3.57 -1.22 21.45
CA ILE A 89 4.65 -2.18 21.65
C ILE A 89 4.89 -2.37 23.14
N ASP A 90 4.63 -3.58 23.64
CA ASP A 90 4.93 -3.94 25.04
C ASP A 90 6.37 -4.47 25.21
N ASP A 91 7.02 -4.91 24.12
CA ASP A 91 8.38 -5.46 24.15
C ASP A 91 9.43 -4.35 24.22
N GLU A 92 10.09 -4.23 25.37
CA GLU A 92 11.16 -3.27 25.63
C GLU A 92 12.32 -3.40 24.63
N ALA A 93 12.65 -4.62 24.18
CA ALA A 93 13.70 -4.83 23.19
C ALA A 93 13.32 -4.26 21.81
N GLU A 94 12.04 -4.26 21.46
CA GLU A 94 11.54 -3.62 20.25
C GLU A 94 11.48 -2.09 20.42
N LEU A 95 11.02 -1.58 21.56
CA LEU A 95 11.00 -0.14 21.86
C LEU A 95 12.40 0.48 21.80
N ASN A 96 13.43 -0.24 22.25
CA ASN A 96 14.82 0.21 22.19
C ASN A 96 15.33 0.44 20.76
N LYS A 97 14.65 -0.07 19.72
CA LYS A 97 15.00 0.19 18.31
C LYS A 97 14.43 1.51 17.80
N LEU A 98 13.41 2.07 18.45
CA LEU A 98 12.67 3.25 17.99
C LEU A 98 13.58 4.45 17.65
N PRO A 99 14.59 4.84 18.47
CA PRO A 99 15.42 6.00 18.16
C PRO A 99 16.17 5.86 16.82
N ALA A 100 16.70 4.68 16.52
CA ALA A 100 17.38 4.42 15.26
C ALA A 100 16.40 4.40 14.07
N GLN A 101 15.17 3.91 14.28
CA GLN A 101 14.14 3.95 13.23
C GLN A 101 13.65 5.36 12.93
N LYS A 102 13.51 6.21 13.95
CA LYS A 102 13.19 7.64 13.79
C LYS A 102 14.25 8.36 12.94
N ILE A 103 15.53 8.16 13.25
CA ILE A 103 16.64 8.72 12.44
C ILE A 103 16.56 8.23 11.00
N ARG A 104 16.31 6.93 10.80
CA ARG A 104 16.22 6.37 9.46
C ARG A 104 15.10 7.00 8.65
N VAL A 105 13.89 7.08 9.21
CA VAL A 105 12.75 7.72 8.54
C VAL A 105 13.02 9.20 8.28
N GLU A 106 13.56 9.93 9.26
CA GLU A 106 13.90 11.34 9.08
C GLU A 106 14.84 11.53 7.89
N VAL A 107 15.97 10.80 7.85
CA VAL A 107 16.92 10.90 6.74
C VAL A 107 16.25 10.53 5.41
N MET A 108 15.46 9.46 5.37
CA MET A 108 14.74 9.07 4.16
C MET A 108 13.81 10.17 3.65
N VAL A 109 13.01 10.78 4.54
CA VAL A 109 12.06 11.85 4.18
C VAL A 109 12.79 13.07 3.66
N ARG A 110 13.82 13.55 4.36
CA ARG A 110 14.61 14.72 3.93
C ARG A 110 15.26 14.49 2.58
N GLN A 111 15.90 13.34 2.39
CA GLN A 111 16.57 13.02 1.14
C GLN A 111 15.59 12.90 -0.04
N ALA A 112 14.39 12.36 0.19
CA ALA A 112 13.31 12.32 -0.81
C ALA A 112 12.82 13.73 -1.18
N VAL A 113 12.43 14.54 -0.19
CA VAL A 113 11.90 15.89 -0.39
C VAL A 113 12.88 16.79 -1.14
N GLN A 114 14.17 16.68 -0.83
CA GLN A 114 15.22 17.51 -1.44
C GLN A 114 15.55 17.11 -2.88
N ARG A 115 15.27 15.88 -3.28
CA ARG A 115 15.65 15.34 -4.60
C ARG A 115 14.50 15.24 -5.57
N PHE A 116 13.31 14.89 -5.09
CA PHE A 116 12.17 14.75 -5.97
C PHE A 116 11.65 16.13 -6.38
N PRO A 117 11.47 16.37 -7.69
CA PRO A 117 10.87 17.62 -8.15
C PRO A 117 9.40 17.71 -7.72
N ARG A 118 8.88 18.91 -7.51
CA ARG A 118 7.43 19.11 -7.39
C ARG A 118 6.84 19.28 -8.79
N TYR A 119 6.03 18.32 -9.21
CA TYR A 119 5.21 18.44 -10.41
C TYR A 119 3.87 19.11 -10.10
N GLU A 120 3.21 19.65 -11.12
CA GLU A 120 1.90 20.27 -10.97
C GLU A 120 0.87 19.21 -10.53
N PRO A 121 0.24 19.36 -9.34
CA PRO A 121 -0.78 18.42 -8.89
C PRO A 121 -2.10 18.65 -9.62
N VAL A 122 -2.65 17.58 -10.19
CA VAL A 122 -3.95 17.58 -10.87
C VAL A 122 -5.04 17.10 -9.92
N VAL A 123 -4.80 15.96 -9.26
CA VAL A 123 -5.61 15.51 -8.12
C VAL A 123 -4.70 14.97 -7.02
N ILE A 124 -5.12 15.09 -5.77
CA ILE A 124 -4.45 14.55 -4.60
C ILE A 124 -5.50 13.80 -3.78
N GLU A 125 -5.16 12.59 -3.33
CA GLU A 125 -6.00 11.80 -2.42
C GLU A 125 -7.45 11.60 -2.90
N HIS A 126 -7.60 11.37 -4.20
CA HIS A 126 -8.91 11.26 -4.83
C HIS A 126 -9.49 9.86 -4.65
N LYS A 127 -10.62 9.76 -3.92
CA LYS A 127 -11.36 8.50 -3.79
C LYS A 127 -12.17 8.24 -5.06
N PHE A 128 -12.24 6.97 -5.44
CA PHE A 128 -13.11 6.54 -6.53
C PHE A 128 -13.96 5.33 -6.11
N ASP A 129 -15.14 5.24 -6.71
CA ASP A 129 -16.04 4.08 -6.65
C ASP A 129 -16.60 3.82 -8.05
N LEU A 130 -16.05 2.81 -8.73
CA LEU A 130 -16.31 2.51 -10.12
C LEU A 130 -17.01 1.15 -10.30
N PRO A 131 -17.93 1.03 -11.28
CA PRO A 131 -18.51 -0.26 -11.61
C PRO A 131 -17.45 -1.18 -12.24
N ILE A 132 -17.35 -2.42 -11.76
CA ILE A 132 -16.56 -3.45 -12.46
C ILE A 132 -17.41 -3.95 -13.64
N LYS A 133 -16.97 -3.69 -14.86
CA LYS A 133 -17.71 -4.06 -16.08
C LYS A 133 -17.20 -5.38 -16.64
N ASN A 134 -18.11 -6.19 -17.17
CA ASN A 134 -17.77 -7.34 -17.99
C ASN A 134 -17.18 -6.87 -19.33
N PRO A 135 -15.93 -7.23 -19.68
CA PRO A 135 -15.28 -6.75 -20.91
C PRO A 135 -16.02 -7.12 -22.21
N LEU A 136 -16.76 -8.24 -22.25
CA LEU A 136 -17.51 -8.68 -23.44
C LEU A 136 -18.83 -7.94 -23.63
N THR A 137 -19.52 -7.60 -22.53
CA THR A 137 -20.91 -7.12 -22.60
C THR A 137 -21.07 -5.66 -22.17
N GLY A 138 -20.02 -5.07 -21.57
CA GLY A 138 -20.06 -3.74 -20.95
C GLY A 138 -20.95 -3.65 -19.70
N ARG A 139 -21.64 -4.73 -19.32
CA ARG A 139 -22.58 -4.74 -18.19
C ARG A 139 -21.83 -4.71 -16.86
N PRO A 140 -22.29 -3.93 -15.87
CA PRO A 140 -21.67 -3.87 -14.56
C PRO A 140 -21.94 -5.16 -13.75
N SER A 141 -20.99 -5.51 -12.89
CA SER A 141 -21.20 -6.47 -11.81
C SER A 141 -22.33 -6.01 -10.90
N ARG A 142 -23.13 -6.97 -10.42
CA ARG A 142 -24.25 -6.73 -9.50
C ARG A 142 -23.86 -6.95 -8.03
N THR A 143 -22.66 -7.44 -7.79
CA THR A 143 -22.19 -7.87 -6.47
C THR A 143 -20.99 -7.06 -6.00
N PHE A 144 -20.10 -6.67 -6.92
CA PHE A 144 -18.82 -6.06 -6.60
C PHE A 144 -18.61 -4.74 -7.34
N ARG A 145 -17.98 -3.80 -6.65
CA ARG A 145 -17.52 -2.53 -7.21
C ARG A 145 -16.03 -2.36 -6.94
N LEU A 146 -15.34 -1.61 -7.80
CA LEU A 146 -13.94 -1.29 -7.60
C LEU A 146 -13.87 0.03 -6.83
N ALA A 147 -13.25 0.02 -5.67
CA ALA A 147 -13.06 1.21 -4.86
C ALA A 147 -11.58 1.41 -4.54
N GLY A 148 -11.19 2.64 -4.29
CA GLY A 148 -9.81 2.95 -3.93
C GLY A 148 -9.59 4.44 -3.73
N LYS A 149 -8.34 4.77 -3.39
CA LYS A 149 -7.84 6.13 -3.26
C LYS A 149 -6.63 6.29 -4.17
N ILE A 150 -6.71 7.22 -5.11
CA ILE A 150 -5.57 7.64 -5.94
C ILE A 150 -4.76 8.63 -5.11
N ASP A 151 -3.53 8.27 -4.76
CA ASP A 151 -2.66 9.12 -3.92
C ASP A 151 -2.41 10.47 -4.58
N GLY A 152 -2.15 10.47 -5.89
CA GLY A 152 -2.19 11.69 -6.70
C GLY A 152 -2.00 11.45 -8.19
N VAL A 153 -2.40 12.43 -8.99
CA VAL A 153 -2.02 12.56 -10.40
C VAL A 153 -1.29 13.88 -10.56
N VAL A 154 -0.15 13.85 -11.25
CA VAL A 154 0.61 15.05 -11.58
C VAL A 154 0.74 15.22 -13.08
N ARG A 155 0.97 16.47 -13.48
CA ARG A 155 1.33 16.83 -14.85
C ARG A 155 2.84 17.12 -14.94
N THR A 156 3.53 16.39 -15.81
CA THR A 156 4.96 16.60 -16.10
C THR A 156 5.15 17.73 -17.13
N PRO A 157 6.37 18.33 -17.23
CA PRO A 157 6.61 19.48 -18.13
C PRO A 157 6.35 19.20 -19.62
N ASP A 158 6.38 17.95 -20.05
CA ASP A 158 6.00 17.50 -21.39
C ASP A 158 4.46 17.45 -21.62
N GLY A 159 3.69 17.83 -20.60
CA GLY A 159 2.23 17.95 -20.65
C GLY A 159 1.47 16.67 -20.32
N LYS A 160 2.16 15.56 -20.03
CA LYS A 160 1.57 14.25 -19.75
C LYS A 160 1.13 14.08 -18.31
N TYR A 161 0.18 13.16 -18.08
CA TYR A 161 -0.41 12.88 -16.78
C TYR A 161 0.07 11.54 -16.23
N TRP A 162 0.48 11.52 -14.97
CA TRP A 162 1.03 10.33 -14.30
C TRP A 162 0.45 10.17 -12.91
N LEU A 163 0.12 8.94 -12.52
CA LEU A 163 -0.04 8.61 -11.11
C LEU A 163 1.28 8.88 -10.39
N VAL A 164 1.25 9.44 -9.18
CA VAL A 164 2.44 9.51 -8.33
C VAL A 164 2.37 8.43 -7.28
N GLU A 165 3.37 7.56 -7.27
CA GLU A 165 3.50 6.48 -6.30
C GLU A 165 4.85 6.57 -5.61
N TYR A 166 4.84 6.63 -4.28
CA TYR A 166 6.05 6.52 -3.47
C TYR A 166 6.26 5.06 -3.09
N LYS A 167 7.49 4.56 -3.09
CA LYS A 167 7.79 3.19 -2.65
C LYS A 167 9.06 3.20 -1.81
N SER A 168 9.01 2.58 -0.63
CA SER A 168 10.22 2.25 0.12
C SER A 168 10.58 0.77 -0.05
N THR A 169 11.86 0.45 -0.23
CA THR A 169 12.30 -0.93 -0.48
C THR A 169 13.58 -1.29 0.26
N GLY A 170 13.74 -2.54 0.69
CA GLY A 170 15.03 -3.05 1.20
C GLY A 170 15.91 -3.72 0.13
N GLN A 171 15.47 -3.69 -1.13
CA GLN A 171 16.15 -4.23 -2.31
C GLN A 171 16.89 -3.11 -3.06
N THR A 172 17.83 -3.47 -3.92
CA THR A 172 18.45 -2.47 -4.83
C THR A 172 17.42 -1.94 -5.82
N LEU A 173 17.67 -0.75 -6.39
CA LEU A 173 16.80 -0.17 -7.41
C LEU A 173 16.66 -1.08 -8.63
N GLU A 174 17.75 -1.69 -9.09
CA GLU A 174 17.73 -2.66 -10.19
C GLU A 174 16.77 -3.83 -9.91
N GLN A 175 16.88 -4.46 -8.73
CA GLN A 175 15.97 -5.53 -8.32
C GLN A 175 14.52 -5.04 -8.19
N PHE A 176 14.33 -3.80 -7.75
CA PHE A 176 13.02 -3.18 -7.61
C PHE A 176 12.32 -3.03 -8.96
N ARG A 177 13.05 -2.50 -9.96
CA ARG A 177 12.56 -2.18 -11.31
C ARG A 177 12.05 -3.40 -12.07
N LEU A 178 12.55 -4.60 -11.77
CA LEU A 178 12.05 -5.85 -12.36
C LEU A 178 10.55 -6.07 -12.13
N ARG A 179 9.95 -5.44 -11.11
CA ARG A 179 8.51 -5.54 -10.83
C ARG A 179 7.63 -4.69 -11.73
N TYR A 180 8.16 -3.63 -12.34
CA TYR A 180 7.37 -2.64 -13.06
C TYR A 180 6.53 -3.22 -14.19
N GLY A 181 7.03 -4.22 -14.90
CA GLY A 181 6.30 -4.81 -16.03
C GLY A 181 5.05 -5.59 -15.63
N LEU A 182 5.00 -6.11 -14.40
CA LEU A 182 3.94 -7.00 -13.90
C LEU A 182 3.17 -6.41 -12.73
N ASP A 183 3.40 -5.13 -12.40
CA ASP A 183 2.73 -4.48 -11.29
C ASP A 183 1.27 -4.16 -11.65
N ALA A 184 0.38 -5.05 -11.19
CA ALA A 184 -1.06 -4.94 -11.36
C ALA A 184 -1.66 -3.73 -10.63
N GLN A 185 -0.99 -3.19 -9.60
CA GLN A 185 -1.44 -1.97 -8.91
C GLN A 185 -1.45 -0.82 -9.91
N ILE A 186 -0.30 -0.60 -10.56
CA ILE A 186 -0.12 0.51 -11.49
C ILE A 186 -1.17 0.43 -12.59
N SER A 187 -1.37 -0.74 -13.19
CA SER A 187 -2.34 -0.91 -14.27
C SER A 187 -3.78 -0.66 -13.80
N LEU A 188 -4.16 -1.19 -12.64
CA LEU A 188 -5.51 -1.02 -12.09
C LEU A 188 -5.81 0.43 -11.70
N TYR A 189 -4.87 1.12 -11.07
CA TYR A 189 -5.05 2.53 -10.73
C TYR A 189 -4.96 3.43 -11.96
N THR A 190 -4.17 3.10 -12.98
CA THR A 190 -4.15 3.85 -14.24
C THR A 190 -5.51 3.76 -14.92
N LEU A 191 -6.06 2.54 -14.96
CA LEU A 191 -7.41 2.28 -15.45
C LEU A 191 -8.47 3.07 -14.67
N ALA A 192 -8.42 2.99 -13.33
CA ALA A 192 -9.38 3.67 -12.46
C ALA A 192 -9.28 5.19 -12.57
N ALA A 193 -8.06 5.76 -12.66
CA ALA A 193 -7.87 7.20 -12.82
C ALA A 193 -8.42 7.69 -14.17
N ARG A 194 -8.18 6.97 -15.27
CA ARG A 194 -8.78 7.30 -16.58
C ARG A 194 -10.31 7.29 -16.52
N ASP A 195 -10.89 6.25 -15.94
CA ASP A 195 -12.35 6.09 -15.86
C ASP A 195 -13.00 7.10 -14.87
N ALA A 196 -12.33 7.46 -13.76
CA ALA A 196 -12.86 8.36 -12.74
C ALA A 196 -12.69 9.85 -13.07
N LEU A 197 -11.55 10.22 -13.68
CA LEU A 197 -11.17 11.62 -13.90
C LEU A 197 -11.41 12.07 -15.35
N GLY A 198 -11.58 11.14 -16.30
CA GLY A 198 -11.72 11.47 -17.71
C GLY A 198 -10.46 12.03 -18.36
N ILE A 199 -9.28 11.82 -17.77
CA ILE A 199 -7.98 12.26 -18.29
C ILE A 199 -7.13 11.08 -18.75
N GLU A 200 -6.28 11.28 -19.75
CA GLU A 200 -5.39 10.25 -20.27
C GLU A 200 -4.13 10.12 -19.41
N VAL A 201 -4.21 9.30 -18.36
CA VAL A 201 -3.07 8.97 -17.50
C VAL A 201 -2.18 7.92 -18.18
N GLU A 202 -0.90 8.21 -18.37
CA GLU A 202 0.06 7.38 -19.11
C GLU A 202 0.49 6.11 -18.37
N GLY A 203 0.42 6.15 -17.04
CA GLY A 203 0.91 5.10 -16.16
C GLY A 203 1.24 5.68 -14.78
N ALA A 204 2.37 5.27 -14.21
CA ALA A 204 2.86 5.80 -12.94
C ALA A 204 4.26 6.39 -13.02
N LEU A 205 4.44 7.53 -12.36
CA LEU A 205 5.71 8.08 -11.93
C LEU A 205 6.02 7.49 -10.56
N ILE A 206 6.98 6.58 -10.52
CA ILE A 206 7.33 5.81 -9.32
C ILE A 206 8.56 6.42 -8.69
N ARG A 207 8.40 6.90 -7.46
CA ARG A 207 9.47 7.43 -6.62
C ARG A 207 9.91 6.38 -5.62
N VAL A 208 11.07 5.80 -5.88
CA VAL A 208 11.60 4.72 -5.05
C VAL A 208 12.69 5.26 -4.14
N LEU A 209 12.61 4.89 -2.87
CA LEU A 209 13.67 5.07 -1.90
C LEU A 209 14.09 3.73 -1.31
N VAL A 210 15.38 3.40 -1.43
CA VAL A 210 15.98 2.21 -0.84
C VAL A 210 16.30 2.48 0.63
N LYS A 211 15.69 1.69 1.51
CA LYS A 211 16.00 1.65 2.93
C LYS A 211 17.39 1.06 3.12
N SER A 212 18.32 1.88 3.61
CA SER A 212 19.61 1.37 4.09
C SER A 212 19.41 0.26 5.12
N ARG A 213 20.36 -0.66 5.22
CA ARG A 213 20.40 -1.70 6.26
C ARG A 213 21.41 -1.36 7.37
N PHE A 214 21.83 -0.11 7.44
CA PHE A 214 22.85 0.30 8.39
C PHE A 214 22.26 0.43 9.78
N GLU A 215 22.95 -0.15 10.75
CA GLU A 215 22.64 0.00 12.17
C GLU A 215 23.69 0.92 12.84
N PRO A 216 23.35 1.51 14.01
CA PRO A 216 24.33 2.17 14.85
C PRO A 216 25.48 1.23 15.20
N ARG A 217 26.72 1.70 15.06
CA ARG A 217 27.92 0.94 15.43
C ARG A 217 28.06 0.92 16.95
N LYS A 218 28.82 -0.04 17.48
CA LYS A 218 29.10 -0.11 18.91
C LYS A 218 29.81 1.17 19.39
N GLY A 219 29.17 1.89 20.31
CA GLY A 219 29.69 3.16 20.86
C GLY A 219 29.46 4.39 19.98
N GLU A 220 28.78 4.25 18.84
CA GLU A 220 28.36 5.39 18.00
C GLU A 220 27.18 6.10 18.65
N SER A 221 27.26 7.43 18.75
CA SER A 221 26.13 8.23 19.20
C SER A 221 25.03 8.24 18.14
N LEU A 222 23.79 8.51 18.55
CA LEU A 222 22.68 8.64 17.59
C LEU A 222 22.88 9.81 16.62
N GLU A 223 23.55 10.89 17.04
CA GLU A 223 23.88 12.02 16.18
C GLU A 223 24.92 11.63 15.12
N ASP A 224 25.97 10.91 15.51
CA ASP A 224 26.98 10.40 14.56
C ASP A 224 26.35 9.40 13.57
N PHE A 225 25.45 8.54 14.05
CA PHE A 225 24.71 7.62 13.19
C PHE A 225 23.88 8.37 12.15
N LYS A 226 23.16 9.42 12.57
CA LYS A 226 22.38 10.29 11.67
C LYS A 226 23.29 10.96 10.66
N ALA A 227 24.39 11.58 11.08
CA ALA A 227 25.33 12.25 10.19
C ALA A 227 25.91 11.29 9.15
N ARG A 228 26.36 10.10 9.57
CA ARG A 228 26.87 9.06 8.68
C ARG A 228 25.81 8.58 7.68
N LEU A 229 24.58 8.38 8.15
CA LEU A 229 23.49 7.93 7.29
C LEU A 229 23.14 8.99 6.24
N THR A 230 23.02 10.25 6.64
CA THR A 230 22.77 11.39 5.74
C THR A 230 23.85 11.49 4.66
N ALA A 231 25.12 11.51 5.07
CA ALA A 231 26.25 11.58 4.13
C ALA A 231 26.22 10.43 3.11
N THR A 232 25.85 9.22 3.55
CA THR A 232 25.76 8.07 2.64
C THR A 232 24.66 8.23 1.58
N TYR A 233 23.47 8.72 1.94
CA TYR A 233 22.41 8.99 0.96
C TYR A 233 22.78 10.16 0.03
N GLU A 234 23.61 11.09 0.49
CA GLU A 234 24.10 12.21 -0.30
C GLU A 234 25.11 11.78 -1.34
N GLU A 235 26.16 11.09 -0.90
CA GLU A 235 27.27 10.64 -1.73
C GLU A 235 26.85 9.54 -2.72
N GLU A 236 25.93 8.65 -2.33
CA GLU A 236 25.49 7.50 -3.14
C GLU A 236 24.04 7.63 -3.61
N SER A 237 23.54 8.85 -3.84
CA SER A 237 22.11 9.09 -4.11
C SER A 237 21.50 8.23 -5.22
N GLU A 238 22.22 7.99 -6.32
CA GLU A 238 21.78 7.14 -7.45
C GLU A 238 21.55 5.67 -7.06
N ARG A 239 22.16 5.21 -5.96
CA ARG A 239 21.95 3.86 -5.42
C ARG A 239 20.68 3.77 -4.58
N PHE A 240 20.26 4.88 -3.99
CA PHE A 240 19.21 4.92 -2.99
C PHE A 240 17.90 5.50 -3.50
N ILE A 241 17.92 6.40 -4.48
CA ILE A 241 16.74 7.18 -4.87
C ILE A 241 16.58 7.11 -6.40
N SER A 242 15.38 6.76 -6.85
CA SER A 242 15.00 6.88 -8.27
C SER A 242 13.62 7.48 -8.44
N GLU A 243 13.45 8.17 -9.56
CA GLU A 243 12.16 8.50 -10.14
C GLU A 243 12.11 7.80 -11.51
N ASP A 244 11.16 6.88 -11.67
CA ASP A 244 11.03 6.09 -12.89
C ASP A 244 9.62 6.29 -13.49
N LEU A 245 9.55 6.59 -14.79
CA LEU A 245 8.29 6.64 -15.53
C LEU A 245 7.94 5.24 -16.05
N VAL A 246 6.78 4.73 -15.64
CA VAL A 246 6.31 3.39 -15.98
C VAL A 246 5.01 3.51 -16.76
N VAL A 247 5.12 3.40 -18.08
CA VAL A 247 3.99 3.49 -19.02
C VAL A 247 3.10 2.25 -18.95
N ARG A 248 1.81 2.43 -19.21
CA ARG A 248 0.84 1.36 -19.43
C ARG A 248 0.23 1.45 -20.82
N THR A 249 0.45 0.41 -21.63
CA THR A 249 -0.10 0.36 -22.98
C THR A 249 -1.60 0.05 -22.96
N PRO A 250 -2.35 0.39 -24.02
CA PRO A 250 -3.76 0.03 -24.13
C PRO A 250 -4.02 -1.47 -23.94
N GLU A 251 -3.14 -2.34 -24.42
CA GLU A 251 -3.24 -3.79 -24.29
C GLU A 251 -3.10 -4.24 -22.83
N GLN A 252 -2.19 -3.63 -22.08
CA GLN A 252 -2.02 -3.92 -20.64
C GLN A 252 -3.25 -3.47 -19.85
N LEU A 253 -3.83 -2.31 -20.20
CA LEU A 253 -5.06 -1.82 -19.57
C LEU A 253 -6.25 -2.73 -19.89
N GLU A 254 -6.36 -3.22 -21.13
CA GLU A 254 -7.41 -4.19 -21.50
C GLU A 254 -7.21 -5.53 -20.78
N GLN A 255 -5.99 -6.05 -20.72
CA GLN A 255 -5.66 -7.23 -19.92
C GLN A 255 -6.09 -7.05 -18.45
N THR A 256 -5.86 -5.87 -17.88
CA THR A 256 -6.28 -5.55 -16.50
C THR A 256 -7.80 -5.59 -16.34
N ARG A 257 -8.59 -5.14 -17.34
CA ARG A 257 -10.06 -5.25 -17.32
C ARG A 257 -10.50 -6.72 -17.26
N TRP A 258 -9.84 -7.58 -18.02
CA TRP A 258 -10.10 -9.02 -18.02
C TRP A 258 -9.73 -9.70 -16.70
N GLU A 259 -8.57 -9.39 -16.14
CA GLU A 259 -8.11 -9.94 -14.87
C GLU A 259 -9.03 -9.52 -13.71
N LEU A 260 -9.46 -8.25 -13.68
CA LEU A 260 -10.43 -7.76 -12.70
C LEU A 260 -11.77 -8.49 -12.83
N TRP A 261 -12.23 -8.78 -14.05
CA TRP A 261 -13.45 -9.56 -14.26
C TRP A 261 -13.27 -11.03 -13.85
N ALA A 262 -12.12 -11.64 -14.13
CA ALA A 262 -11.81 -13.01 -13.71
C ALA A 262 -11.78 -13.14 -12.18
N GLU A 263 -11.23 -12.16 -11.47
CA GLU A 263 -11.26 -12.07 -10.00
C GLU A 263 -12.71 -12.05 -9.48
N VAL A 264 -13.60 -11.25 -10.10
CA VAL A 264 -15.03 -11.26 -9.78
C VAL A 264 -15.65 -12.65 -9.97
N GLN A 265 -15.36 -13.33 -11.09
CA GLN A 265 -15.89 -14.67 -11.33
C GLN A 265 -15.37 -15.69 -10.32
N SER A 266 -14.08 -15.63 -9.95
CA SER A 266 -13.51 -16.52 -8.94
C SER A 266 -14.19 -16.34 -7.57
N ARG A 267 -14.48 -15.10 -7.16
CA ARG A 267 -15.19 -14.81 -5.92
C ARG A 267 -16.61 -15.39 -5.92
N LEU A 268 -17.36 -15.16 -7.00
CA LEU A 268 -18.72 -15.68 -7.16
C LEU A 268 -18.76 -17.22 -7.14
N PHE A 269 -17.75 -17.86 -7.74
CA PHE A 269 -17.61 -19.31 -7.72
C PHE A 269 -17.39 -19.84 -6.30
N ASP A 270 -16.43 -19.27 -5.56
CA ASP A 270 -16.15 -19.65 -4.18
C ASP A 270 -17.38 -19.42 -3.26
N GLN A 271 -18.09 -18.29 -3.43
CA GLN A 271 -19.33 -17.98 -2.72
C GLN A 271 -20.42 -19.01 -2.98
N ARG A 272 -20.62 -19.43 -4.24
CA ARG A 272 -21.62 -20.45 -4.60
C ARG A 272 -21.35 -21.80 -3.94
N LEU A 273 -20.07 -22.16 -3.82
CA LEU A 273 -19.67 -23.40 -3.17
C LEU A 273 -19.65 -23.31 -1.64
N GLY A 274 -19.72 -22.10 -1.07
CA GLY A 274 -19.59 -21.88 0.37
C GLY A 274 -18.19 -22.23 0.90
N VAL A 275 -17.15 -22.10 0.07
CA VAL A 275 -15.77 -22.47 0.43
C VAL A 275 -14.87 -21.24 0.51
N ILE A 276 -13.95 -21.28 1.48
CA ILE A 276 -12.84 -20.32 1.58
C ILE A 276 -11.56 -21.10 1.38
N ARG A 277 -10.94 -20.90 0.21
CA ARG A 277 -9.74 -21.64 -0.16
C ARG A 277 -8.52 -21.16 0.64
N ARG A 278 -7.62 -22.10 0.93
CA ARG A 278 -6.30 -21.83 1.49
C ARG A 278 -5.24 -21.96 0.40
N ASN A 279 -4.18 -21.20 0.51
CA ASN A 279 -2.97 -21.38 -0.29
C ASN A 279 -1.78 -21.64 0.64
N PRO A 280 -1.45 -22.91 0.95
CA PRO A 280 -0.38 -23.24 1.87
C PRO A 280 1.01 -22.78 1.40
N GLN A 281 1.24 -22.63 0.09
CA GLN A 281 2.53 -22.16 -0.44
C GLN A 281 2.81 -20.71 0.02
N ALA A 282 1.79 -19.88 0.12
CA ALA A 282 1.90 -18.49 0.59
C ALA A 282 2.09 -18.35 2.11
N CYS A 283 2.09 -19.46 2.88
CA CYS A 283 2.20 -19.38 4.34
C CYS A 283 3.59 -18.95 4.82
N THR A 284 4.62 -19.14 4.02
CA THR A 284 6.03 -18.88 4.36
C THR A 284 6.65 -17.72 3.59
N ASP A 285 5.89 -17.09 2.70
CA ASP A 285 6.37 -15.96 1.90
C ASP A 285 6.65 -14.73 2.77
N PHE A 286 7.75 -14.03 2.49
CA PHE A 286 8.10 -12.72 3.04
C PHE A 286 7.97 -12.61 4.58
N GLY A 287 8.56 -13.55 5.32
CA GLY A 287 8.50 -13.56 6.79
C GLY A 287 7.29 -14.30 7.36
N GLY A 288 6.40 -14.80 6.50
CA GLY A 288 5.29 -15.68 6.86
C GLY A 288 3.92 -15.01 6.86
N CYS A 289 2.87 -15.83 6.80
CA CYS A 289 1.49 -15.34 6.88
C CYS A 289 1.16 -14.91 8.32
N PRO A 290 0.68 -13.66 8.54
CA PRO A 290 0.35 -13.17 9.88
C PRO A 290 -0.81 -13.94 10.53
N PHE A 291 -1.64 -14.66 9.77
CA PHE A 291 -2.76 -15.46 10.28
C PHE A 291 -2.44 -16.97 10.36
N ARG A 292 -1.17 -17.35 10.26
CA ARG A 292 -0.76 -18.76 10.31
C ARG A 292 -1.18 -19.44 11.62
N ALA A 293 -1.10 -18.73 12.74
CA ALA A 293 -1.52 -19.24 14.05
C ALA A 293 -3.00 -19.64 14.07
N ILE A 294 -3.88 -18.80 13.51
CA ILE A 294 -5.31 -19.07 13.37
C ILE A 294 -5.55 -20.31 12.49
N CYS A 295 -4.88 -20.38 11.32
CA CYS A 295 -5.01 -21.50 10.39
C CYS A 295 -4.56 -22.84 11.00
N LEU A 296 -3.54 -22.83 11.85
CA LEU A 296 -3.01 -24.00 12.56
C LEU A 296 -3.77 -24.32 13.85
N GLY A 297 -4.61 -23.41 14.33
CA GLY A 297 -5.33 -23.57 15.60
C GLY A 297 -4.39 -23.60 16.81
N LEU A 298 -3.35 -22.76 16.79
CA LEU A 298 -2.40 -22.68 17.92
C LEU A 298 -3.12 -22.12 19.16
N PRO A 299 -2.89 -22.66 20.37
CA PRO A 299 -3.45 -22.09 21.60
C PRO A 299 -3.04 -20.62 21.79
N GLY A 300 -3.97 -19.77 22.22
CA GLY A 300 -3.72 -18.34 22.49
C GLY A 300 -3.57 -17.48 21.23
N TRP A 301 -4.00 -17.96 20.06
CA TRP A 301 -3.96 -17.15 18.84
C TRP A 301 -4.80 -15.89 18.97
N GLU A 302 -5.87 -15.91 19.75
CA GLU A 302 -6.79 -14.78 19.97
C GLU A 302 -6.04 -13.55 20.50
N ASP A 303 -5.07 -13.75 21.40
CA ASP A 303 -4.30 -12.66 22.01
C ASP A 303 -3.33 -11.99 21.03
N MET A 304 -3.02 -12.65 19.90
CA MET A 304 -2.11 -12.16 18.86
C MET A 304 -2.75 -11.13 17.92
N TYR A 305 -4.07 -10.92 18.00
CA TYR A 305 -4.80 -10.03 17.09
C TYR A 305 -5.68 -9.03 17.85
N TYR A 306 -6.02 -7.94 17.18
CA TYR A 306 -7.12 -7.06 17.57
C TYR A 306 -8.12 -6.95 16.41
N THR A 307 -9.35 -6.55 16.73
CA THR A 307 -10.41 -6.31 15.74
C THR A 307 -10.39 -4.83 15.35
N ALA A 308 -10.28 -4.55 14.06
CA ALA A 308 -10.37 -3.18 13.53
C ALA A 308 -11.83 -2.71 13.45
N ASP A 309 -12.05 -1.40 13.55
CA ASP A 309 -13.38 -0.79 13.45
C ASP A 309 -13.85 -0.62 12.00
N THR A 310 -12.92 -0.67 11.03
CA THR A 310 -13.21 -0.48 9.61
C THR A 310 -12.77 -1.68 8.77
N GLN A 311 -13.49 -1.91 7.66
CA GLN A 311 -13.13 -2.94 6.69
C GLN A 311 -11.97 -2.52 5.79
N HIS A 312 -11.92 -1.24 5.43
CA HIS A 312 -10.97 -0.67 4.48
C HIS A 312 -10.28 0.54 5.10
N ASP A 313 -9.19 0.28 5.81
CA ASP A 313 -8.38 1.32 6.46
C ASP A 313 -7.88 2.36 5.43
N GLU A 314 -7.61 1.91 4.20
CA GLU A 314 -7.20 2.75 3.07
C GLU A 314 -8.27 3.73 2.56
N LEU A 315 -9.54 3.57 2.95
CA LEU A 315 -10.65 4.46 2.55
C LEU A 315 -11.10 5.40 3.67
N SER A 316 -10.53 5.28 4.87
CA SER A 316 -10.82 6.15 6.03
C SER A 316 -9.97 7.43 5.96
N GLY A 317 -10.55 8.53 5.46
CA GLY A 317 -9.93 9.87 5.37
C GLY A 317 -10.70 10.79 4.43
N ASP A 318 -10.67 12.10 4.61
CA ASP A 318 -11.37 13.04 3.71
C ASP A 318 -10.62 13.15 2.38
N GLY A 319 -11.26 12.77 1.26
CA GLY A 319 -10.69 12.91 -0.08
C GLY A 319 -10.97 14.30 -0.65
N GLN A 320 -10.08 14.85 -1.47
CA GLN A 320 -10.34 16.11 -2.17
C GLN A 320 -11.11 15.84 -3.49
N GLU A 321 -12.11 16.69 -3.76
CA GLU A 321 -12.78 16.73 -5.07
C GLU A 321 -11.78 17.18 -6.14
N ALA A 322 -11.85 16.57 -7.32
CA ALA A 322 -10.98 16.93 -8.43
C ALA A 322 -11.19 18.41 -8.80
N LYS A 323 -10.11 19.18 -8.91
CA LYS A 323 -10.18 20.51 -9.51
C LYS A 323 -10.44 20.31 -11.00
N THR A 324 -11.68 20.50 -11.43
CA THR A 324 -12.01 20.55 -12.86
C THR A 324 -11.21 21.68 -13.49
N ALA A 325 -10.42 21.33 -14.52
CA ALA A 325 -9.68 22.27 -15.35
C ALA A 325 -10.62 23.13 -16.20
#